data_AF-A0A2G4GGY1-F1
#
_entry.id   AF-A0A2G4GGY1-F1
#
_cell.length_a   1.000
_cell.length_b   1.000
_cell.length_c   1.000
_cell.angle_alpha   90.00
_cell.angle_beta   90.00
_cell.angle_gamma   90.00
#
_symmetry.space_group_name_H-M   'P 1'
#
loop_
_entity.id
_entity.type
_entity.pdbx_description
1 polymer ?
#
loop_
_entity_poly.entity_id
_entity_poly.type
_entity_poly.pdbx_seq_one_letter_code
_entity_poly.pdbx_strand_id
1 'polypeptide(L)'
;MTDDELQTLIEDATADFAIGESDDALAKLSRATATAPQSFEAWHALAEVNFSLRQLDPALAAAEKGHALRPSDLFINTTLSRIWMERGDKARAEHFGAQAKIADWKEQLKNSPAPDAAGFH
;
A
#
# COMPACT_ATOMS: atom_id res chain seq x y z
N MET A 1 -7.77 -12.57 16.31
CA MET A 1 -7.52 -11.13 16.39
C MET A 1 -8.76 -10.46 15.86
N THR A 2 -9.32 -9.52 16.59
CA THR A 2 -10.44 -8.68 16.13
C THR A 2 -9.91 -7.63 15.15
N ASP A 3 -10.81 -6.96 14.42
CA ASP A 3 -10.42 -5.89 13.49
C ASP A 3 -9.77 -4.71 14.22
N ASP A 4 -10.22 -4.41 15.44
CA ASP A 4 -9.66 -3.36 16.29
C ASP A 4 -8.24 -3.72 16.77
N GLU A 5 -8.06 -4.96 17.26
CA GLU A 5 -6.73 -5.46 17.65
C GLU A 5 -5.76 -5.50 16.46
N LEU A 6 -6.25 -5.81 15.26
CA LEU A 6 -5.48 -5.78 14.02
C LEU A 6 -5.03 -4.35 13.70
N GLN A 7 -5.96 -3.40 13.76
CA GLN A 7 -5.68 -2.00 13.46
C GLN A 7 -4.63 -1.44 14.42
N THR A 8 -4.79 -1.65 15.73
CA THR A 8 -3.80 -1.24 16.73
C THR A 8 -2.44 -1.88 16.47
N LEU A 9 -2.39 -3.17 16.11
CA LEU A 9 -1.12 -3.84 15.83
C LEU A 9 -0.39 -3.23 14.61
N ILE A 10 -1.11 -2.78 13.59
CA ILE A 10 -0.54 -2.11 12.41
C ILE A 10 -0.05 -0.70 12.78
N GLU A 11 -0.83 0.04 13.56
CA GLU A 11 -0.49 1.38 14.04
C GLU A 11 0.75 1.37 14.92
N ASP A 12 0.82 0.45 15.90
CA ASP A 12 1.98 0.25 16.77
C ASP A 12 3.23 -0.06 15.93
N ALA A 13 3.12 -0.97 14.96
CA ALA A 13 4.24 -1.30 14.08
C ALA A 13 4.72 -0.10 13.26
N THR A 14 3.79 0.75 12.80
CA THR A 14 4.12 1.97 12.07
C THR A 14 4.81 2.98 12.97
N ALA A 15 4.37 3.10 14.23
CA ALA A 15 5.00 3.95 15.23
C ALA A 15 6.42 3.48 15.60
N ASP A 16 6.60 2.18 15.83
CA ASP A 16 7.91 1.56 16.08
C ASP A 16 8.89 1.84 14.95
N PHE A 17 8.44 1.64 13.71
CA PHE A 17 9.26 1.96 12.54
C PHE A 17 9.66 3.43 12.50
N ALA A 18 8.73 4.35 12.81
CA ALA A 18 9.00 5.78 12.83
C ALA A 18 10.04 6.20 13.89
N ILE A 19 10.17 5.46 14.99
CA ILE A 19 11.18 5.68 16.03
C ILE A 19 12.47 4.87 15.83
N GLY A 20 12.57 4.10 14.74
CA GLY A 20 13.75 3.33 14.37
C GLY A 20 13.76 1.88 14.85
N GLU A 21 12.73 1.44 15.58
CA GLU A 21 12.54 0.08 16.10
C GLU A 21 12.05 -0.86 14.97
N SER A 22 12.91 -1.05 13.97
CA SER A 22 12.56 -1.68 12.70
C SER A 22 12.27 -3.19 12.84
N ASP A 23 12.98 -3.88 13.73
CA ASP A 23 12.77 -5.31 13.98
C ASP A 23 11.41 -5.56 14.64
N ASP A 24 11.02 -4.72 15.60
CA ASP A 24 9.74 -4.80 16.28
C ASP A 24 8.57 -4.49 15.33
N ALA A 25 8.73 -3.49 14.47
CA ALA A 25 7.77 -3.18 13.42
C ALA A 25 7.55 -4.38 12.47
N LEU A 26 8.64 -4.98 11.99
CA LEU A 26 8.58 -6.15 11.11
C LEU A 26 7.94 -7.37 11.81
N ALA A 27 8.25 -7.59 13.09
CA ALA A 27 7.66 -8.68 13.86
C ALA A 27 6.14 -8.50 14.02
N LYS A 28 5.68 -7.29 14.34
CA LYS A 28 4.26 -6.96 14.46
C LYS A 28 3.52 -7.10 13.13
N LEU A 29 4.07 -6.59 12.04
CA LEU A 29 3.47 -6.70 10.70
C LEU A 29 3.47 -8.14 10.17
N SER A 30 4.51 -8.92 10.47
CA SER A 30 4.54 -10.35 10.15
C SER A 30 3.45 -11.13 10.89
N ARG A 31 3.23 -10.80 12.17
CA ARG A 31 2.11 -11.36 12.95
C ARG A 31 0.76 -10.93 12.38
N ALA A 32 0.60 -9.65 12.03
CA ALA A 32 -0.64 -9.12 11.46
C ALA A 32 -1.01 -9.84 10.16
N THR A 33 -0.06 -9.98 9.24
CA THR A 33 -0.28 -10.65 7.94
C THR A 33 -0.50 -12.16 8.08
N ALA A 34 0.15 -12.83 9.04
CA ALA A 34 -0.08 -14.25 9.31
C ALA A 34 -1.46 -14.52 9.92
N THR A 35 -1.95 -13.64 10.79
CA THR A 35 -3.22 -13.83 11.50
C THR A 35 -4.42 -13.28 10.73
N ALA A 36 -4.21 -12.26 9.89
CA ALA A 36 -5.22 -11.65 9.04
C ALA A 36 -4.71 -11.58 7.57
N PRO A 37 -4.59 -12.73 6.88
CA PRO A 37 -4.05 -12.78 5.52
C PRO A 37 -4.90 -12.05 4.46
N GLN A 38 -6.13 -11.65 4.81
CA GLN A 38 -7.03 -10.85 3.97
C GLN A 38 -6.96 -9.35 4.28
N SER A 39 -6.11 -8.91 5.22
CA SER A 39 -5.92 -7.49 5.53
C SER A 39 -5.00 -6.84 4.52
N PHE A 40 -5.57 -5.98 3.68
CA PHE A 40 -4.80 -5.17 2.75
C PHE A 40 -3.81 -4.25 3.47
N GLU A 41 -4.29 -3.62 4.54
CA GLU A 41 -3.58 -2.63 5.34
C GLU A 41 -2.30 -3.25 5.96
N ALA A 42 -2.39 -4.47 6.50
CA ALA A 42 -1.24 -5.18 7.03
C ALA A 42 -0.18 -5.50 5.95
N TRP A 43 -0.62 -5.97 4.78
CA TRP A 43 0.29 -6.27 3.67
C TRP A 43 0.95 -5.01 3.09
N HIS A 44 0.18 -3.93 2.97
CA HIS A 44 0.70 -2.65 2.47
C HIS A 44 1.72 -2.04 3.42
N ALA A 45 1.43 -2.01 4.73
CA ALA A 45 2.38 -1.55 5.74
C ALA A 45 3.65 -2.41 5.77
N LEU A 46 3.53 -3.75 5.69
CA LEU A 46 4.69 -4.65 5.61
C LEU A 46 5.55 -4.35 4.37
N ALA A 47 4.93 -4.09 3.22
CA ALA A 47 5.64 -3.75 2.00
C ALA A 47 6.42 -2.43 2.12
N GLU A 48 5.78 -1.37 2.65
CA GLU A 48 6.42 -0.06 2.81
C GLU A 48 7.58 -0.09 3.81
N VAL A 49 7.45 -0.81 4.93
CA VAL A 49 8.54 -0.97 5.91
C VAL A 49 9.72 -1.71 5.29
N ASN A 50 9.48 -2.86 4.65
CA ASN A 50 10.55 -3.61 3.97
C ASN A 50 11.21 -2.79 2.86
N PHE A 51 10.42 -2.04 2.09
CA PHE A 51 10.95 -1.19 1.03
C PHE A 51 11.86 -0.09 1.59
N SER A 52 11.43 0.56 2.68
CA SER A 52 12.19 1.61 3.35
C SER A 52 13.51 1.08 3.94
N LEU A 53 13.51 -0.18 4.40
CA LEU A 53 14.70 -0.90 4.85
C LEU A 53 15.56 -1.45 3.71
N ARG A 54 15.25 -1.13 2.44
CA ARG A 54 15.92 -1.62 1.23
C ARG A 54 15.86 -3.15 1.06
N GLN A 55 14.94 -3.82 1.75
CA GLN A 55 14.68 -5.26 1.63
C GLN A 55 13.71 -5.50 0.46
N LEU A 56 14.24 -5.39 -0.76
CA LEU A 56 13.42 -5.34 -1.98
C LEU A 56 12.63 -6.62 -2.26
N ASP A 57 13.20 -7.80 -1.99
CA ASP A 57 12.50 -9.07 -2.22
C ASP A 57 11.34 -9.29 -1.23
N PRO A 58 11.52 -9.12 0.10
CA PRO A 58 10.41 -9.12 1.05
C PRO A 58 9.35 -8.04 0.77
N ALA A 59 9.78 -6.82 0.40
CA ALA A 59 8.88 -5.73 0.05
C ALA A 59 7.99 -6.11 -1.13
N LEU A 60 8.58 -6.69 -2.18
CA LEU A 60 7.82 -7.14 -3.34
C LEU A 60 6.82 -8.23 -2.97
N ALA A 61 7.25 -9.24 -2.22
CA ALA A 61 6.37 -10.34 -1.82
C ALA A 61 5.15 -9.83 -1.03
N ALA A 62 5.35 -8.91 -0.09
CA ALA A 62 4.26 -8.28 0.65
C ALA A 62 3.37 -7.42 -0.27
N ALA A 63 3.97 -6.63 -1.16
CA ALA A 63 3.24 -5.78 -2.09
C ALA A 63 2.37 -6.59 -3.07
N GLU A 64 2.86 -7.73 -3.55
CA GLU A 64 2.11 -8.66 -4.41
C GLU A 64 0.92 -9.27 -3.67
N LYS A 65 1.05 -9.57 -2.37
CA LYS A 65 -0.08 -10.00 -1.55
C LYS A 65 -1.13 -8.90 -1.40
N GLY A 66 -0.71 -7.67 -1.11
CA GLY A 66 -1.63 -6.51 -1.06
C GLY A 66 -2.34 -6.28 -2.39
N HIS A 67 -1.60 -6.39 -3.51
CA HIS A 67 -2.15 -6.17 -4.85
C HIS A 67 -3.13 -7.28 -5.24
N ALA A 68 -2.90 -8.53 -4.83
CA ALA A 68 -3.86 -9.61 -5.05
C ALA A 68 -5.21 -9.36 -4.34
N LEU A 69 -5.20 -8.65 -3.20
CA LEU A 69 -6.42 -8.29 -2.47
C LEU A 69 -7.13 -7.07 -3.08
N ARG A 70 -6.36 -6.05 -3.47
CA ARG A 70 -6.89 -4.80 -4.05
C ARG A 70 -6.07 -4.36 -5.28
N PRO A 71 -6.28 -4.98 -6.45
CA PRO A 71 -5.42 -4.75 -7.62
C PRO A 71 -5.54 -3.33 -8.21
N SER A 72 -6.66 -2.66 -7.97
CA SER A 72 -6.91 -1.29 -8.42
C SER A 72 -6.60 -0.23 -7.37
N ASP A 73 -6.01 -0.60 -6.22
CA ASP A 73 -5.68 0.36 -5.17
C ASP A 73 -4.52 1.27 -5.57
N LEU A 74 -4.66 2.56 -5.27
CA LEU A 74 -3.66 3.58 -5.63
C LEU A 74 -2.33 3.36 -4.90
N PHE A 75 -2.38 3.06 -3.61
CA PHE A 75 -1.21 2.96 -2.75
C PHE A 75 -0.37 1.76 -3.13
N ILE A 76 -0.97 0.58 -3.30
CA ILE A 76 -0.22 -0.63 -3.61
C ILE A 76 0.44 -0.59 -5.00
N ASN A 77 -0.23 0.01 -5.98
CA ASN A 77 0.34 0.20 -7.32
C ASN A 77 1.49 1.22 -7.30
N THR A 78 1.42 2.23 -6.44
CA THR A 78 2.54 3.15 -6.22
C THR A 78 3.73 2.45 -5.54
N THR A 79 3.48 1.62 -4.52
CA THR A 79 4.49 0.81 -3.84
C THR A 79 5.19 -0.15 -4.82
N LEU A 80 4.43 -0.90 -5.62
CA LEU A 80 4.98 -1.82 -6.64
C LEU A 80 5.81 -1.07 -7.69
N SER A 81 5.33 0.09 -8.16
CA SER A 81 6.08 0.93 -9.09
C SER A 81 7.45 1.32 -8.52
N ARG A 82 7.52 1.73 -7.25
CA ARG A 82 8.76 2.13 -6.57
C ARG A 82 9.70 0.95 -6.39
N ILE A 83 9.18 -0.21 -5.97
CA ILE A 83 9.96 -1.44 -5.80
C ILE A 83 10.61 -1.84 -7.14
N TRP A 84 9.84 -1.89 -8.24
CA TRP A 84 10.38 -2.27 -9.54
C TRP A 84 11.41 -1.28 -10.09
N MET A 85 11.23 0.01 -9.80
CA MET A 85 12.22 1.02 -10.16
C MET A 85 13.56 0.79 -9.44
N GLU A 86 13.54 0.52 -8.12
CA GLU A 86 14.75 0.20 -7.34
C GLU A 86 15.41 -1.12 -7.78
N ARG A 87 14.64 -2.08 -8.29
CA ARG A 87 15.16 -3.32 -8.88
C ARG A 87 15.71 -3.15 -10.30
N GLY A 88 15.51 -1.98 -10.93
CA GLY A 88 15.95 -1.68 -12.29
C GLY A 88 15.02 -2.17 -13.42
N ASP A 89 13.85 -2.72 -13.09
CA ASP A 89 12.85 -3.15 -14.07
C ASP A 89 11.87 -2.01 -14.37
N LYS A 90 12.29 -1.12 -15.28
CA LYS A 90 11.51 0.06 -15.66
C LYS A 90 10.17 -0.29 -16.29
N ALA A 91 10.09 -1.39 -17.04
CA ALA A 91 8.85 -1.78 -17.72
C ALA A 91 7.76 -2.14 -16.71
N ARG A 92 8.11 -2.92 -15.67
CA ARG A 92 7.18 -3.21 -14.57
C ARG A 92 6.87 -1.98 -13.74
N ALA A 93 7.86 -1.13 -13.48
CA ALA A 93 7.63 0.12 -12.75
C ALA A 93 6.58 1.00 -13.46
N GLU A 94 6.73 1.21 -14.77
CA GLU A 94 5.80 2.00 -15.58
C GLU A 94 4.40 1.37 -15.63
N HIS A 95 4.30 0.04 -15.70
CA HIS A 95 3.02 -0.68 -15.67
C HIS A 95 2.22 -0.35 -14.40
N PHE A 96 2.82 -0.53 -13.22
CA PHE A 96 2.14 -0.24 -11.95
C PHE A 96 1.93 1.26 -11.74
N GLY A 97 2.87 2.10 -12.17
CA GLY A 97 2.72 3.55 -12.13
C GLY A 97 1.55 4.05 -13.00
N ALA A 98 1.29 3.43 -14.14
CA ALA A 98 0.11 3.73 -14.96
C ALA A 98 -1.20 3.30 -14.27
N GLN A 99 -1.22 2.14 -13.61
CA GLN A 99 -2.38 1.68 -12.83
C GLN A 99 -2.70 2.63 -11.67
N ALA A 100 -1.67 3.12 -10.95
CA ALA A 100 -1.82 4.11 -9.90
C ALA A 100 -2.49 5.39 -10.43
N LYS A 101 -2.02 5.94 -11.56
CA LYS A 101 -2.64 7.13 -12.17
C LYS A 101 -4.11 6.90 -12.56
N ILE A 102 -4.43 5.72 -13.11
CA ILE A 102 -5.81 5.36 -13.46
C ILE A 102 -6.69 5.29 -12.20
N ALA A 103 -6.17 4.75 -11.09
CA ALA A 103 -6.89 4.67 -9.83
C ALA A 103 -7.19 6.08 -9.26
N ASP A 104 -6.20 6.96 -9.24
CA ASP A 104 -6.34 8.35 -8.80
C ASP A 104 -7.41 9.10 -9.61
N TRP A 105 -7.37 8.99 -10.95
CA TRP A 105 -8.36 9.63 -11.82
C TRP A 105 -9.79 9.15 -11.56
N LYS A 106 -9.96 7.84 -11.33
CA LYS A 106 -11.27 7.27 -10.99
C LYS A 106 -11.80 7.81 -9.66
N GLU A 107 -10.92 8.03 -8.68
CA GLU A 107 -11.30 8.58 -7.38
C GLU A 107 -11.72 10.05 -7.48
N GLN A 108 -10.98 10.86 -8.24
CA GLN A 108 -11.34 12.25 -8.50
C GLN A 108 -12.69 12.39 -9.20
N LEU A 109 -13.01 11.52 -10.17
CA LEU A 109 -14.31 11.53 -10.84
C LEU A 109 -15.49 11.21 -9.90
N LYS A 110 -15.29 10.33 -8.91
CA LYS A 110 -16.33 10.03 -7.91
C LYS A 110 -16.52 11.21 -6.94
N ASN A 111 -15.43 11.89 -6.61
CA ASN A 111 -15.42 12.96 -5.59
C ASN A 111 -15.65 14.36 -6.19
N SER A 112 -15.79 14.48 -7.51
CA SER A 112 -16.16 15.74 -8.15
C SER A 112 -17.68 15.93 -8.09
N PRO A 113 -18.19 17.00 -7.45
CA PRO A 113 -19.59 17.35 -7.60
C PRO A 113 -19.85 17.62 -9.09
N ALA A 114 -20.99 17.15 -9.61
CA ALA A 114 -21.40 17.40 -10.98
C ALA A 114 -21.27 18.91 -11.30
N PRO A 115 -20.82 19.30 -12.51
CA PRO A 115 -20.75 20.70 -12.87
C PRO A 115 -22.14 21.31 -12.66
N ASP A 116 -22.22 22.34 -11.81
CA ASP A 116 -23.45 23.08 -11.56
C ASP A 116 -24.08 23.41 -12.91
N ALA A 117 -25.26 22.86 -13.16
CA ALA A 117 -26.15 23.33 -14.19
C ALA A 117 -26.69 24.71 -13.76
N ALA A 118 -25.78 25.69 -13.64
CA ALA A 118 -26.12 27.09 -13.57
C ALA A 118 -26.63 27.47 -14.96
N GLY A 119 -27.94 27.31 -15.13
CA GLY A 119 -28.69 27.80 -16.26
C GLY A 119 -28.34 29.26 -16.50
N PHE A 120 -27.99 29.55 -17.74
CA PHE A 120 -27.87 30.88 -18.28
C PHE A 120 -29.15 31.68 -17.96
N HIS A 121 -29.00 32.82 -17.29
CA HIS A 121 -30.02 33.87 -17.21
C HIS A 121 -29.99 34.75 -18.45
#